data_AF-A0A1L7W0H7-F1
#
_entry.id   AF-A0A1L7W0H7-F1
#
_cell.length_a   1.000
_cell.length_b   1.000
_cell.length_c   1.000
_cell.angle_alpha   90.00
_cell.angle_beta   90.00
_cell.angle_gamma   90.00
#
_symmetry.space_group_name_H-M   'P 1'
#
loop_
_entity.id
_entity.type
_entity.pdbx_description
1 polymer ?
#
loop_
_entity_poly.entity_id
_entity_poly.type
_entity_poly.pdbx_seq_one_letter_code
_entity_poly.pdbx_strand_id
1 'polypeptide(L)'
;MNFLFFSLLWPAVASAAACKPTPPKSKAACKLAANNTVEMSVGFDYNGDCAPSTGTLKGFMIFVDFSDAEPAQDETPHSLYDAIVPQTTEWYSQASYGALSLNVSADMSKFYRMPKPAASYSWERGLTGPEHQEYIQDALDAYTTNGTRPPPPESDVLYVVPVKSVGSRGISRSITFVSRANTRQGDYVARKTVTVGTDAFTGWGTKSWKVLAHETGHTMCLADLYPFEDLGLGYYVGGWSAMGDLSGIAPDFFAWDKWRLGWINDKSVDCVSERGTTQHTLSPLELDISDNGVKAVVVAVNHTSALVAEARIPEGLDSEICAPGVLLYTVDASVKTGYGPIRVIDVIPESGGCGAGNVYDKNDGTLSQSGVSVYKVPGWGIQITLVKQTVKSYSIRVDAELWS
;
A
#
# COMPACT_ATOMS: atom_id res chain seq x y z
N MET A 1 43.90 28.50 -68.70
CA MET A 1 43.79 29.85 -68.12
C MET A 1 42.39 29.99 -67.55
N ASN A 2 42.24 29.75 -66.25
CA ASN A 2 41.22 30.30 -65.34
C ASN A 2 41.43 29.63 -63.98
N PHE A 3 41.94 30.42 -63.04
CA PHE A 3 41.98 30.11 -61.61
C PHE A 3 40.55 30.09 -61.06
N LEU A 4 40.27 29.21 -60.11
CA LEU A 4 39.32 29.48 -59.03
C LEU A 4 39.62 28.59 -57.83
N PHE A 5 39.96 29.26 -56.73
CA PHE A 5 40.15 28.76 -55.37
C PHE A 5 38.88 28.07 -54.87
N PHE A 6 39.02 26.95 -54.15
CA PHE A 6 38.06 26.59 -53.10
C PHE A 6 38.78 26.02 -51.87
N SER A 7 38.60 26.78 -50.79
CA SER A 7 38.88 26.60 -49.37
C SER A 7 38.90 25.17 -48.82
N LEU A 8 39.95 24.86 -48.06
CA LEU A 8 40.00 23.81 -47.05
C LEU A 8 39.07 24.18 -45.87
N LEU A 9 38.03 23.39 -45.63
CA LEU A 9 37.24 23.40 -44.41
C LEU A 9 37.63 22.17 -43.57
N TRP A 10 38.27 22.41 -42.42
CA TRP A 10 38.35 21.42 -41.35
C TRP A 10 36.96 21.19 -40.74
N PRO A 11 36.56 19.95 -40.43
CA PRO A 11 35.40 19.73 -39.59
C PRO A 11 35.77 20.10 -38.16
N ALA A 12 35.10 21.13 -37.63
CA ALA A 12 35.12 21.44 -36.21
C ALA A 12 34.51 20.25 -35.44
N VAL A 13 35.29 19.64 -34.57
CA VAL A 13 34.79 18.69 -33.56
C VAL A 13 34.02 19.52 -32.54
N ALA A 14 32.70 19.58 -32.69
CA ALA A 14 31.82 20.09 -31.66
C ALA A 14 31.86 19.11 -30.49
N SER A 15 32.65 19.44 -29.46
CA SER A 15 32.59 18.77 -28.18
C SER A 15 31.22 19.05 -27.56
N ALA A 16 30.30 18.10 -27.70
CA ALA A 16 29.07 18.09 -26.93
C ALA A 16 29.45 17.87 -25.47
N ALA A 17 29.67 18.96 -24.73
CA ALA A 17 29.61 18.91 -23.29
C ALA A 17 28.19 18.44 -22.93
N ALA A 18 28.05 17.14 -22.67
CA ALA A 18 26.85 16.58 -22.08
C ALA A 18 26.57 17.39 -20.81
N CYS A 19 25.48 18.15 -20.81
CA CYS A 19 24.93 18.72 -19.59
C CYS A 19 24.68 17.56 -18.64
N LYS A 20 25.56 17.39 -17.65
CA LYS A 20 25.34 16.49 -16.53
C LYS A 20 24.03 16.90 -15.85
N PRO A 21 23.08 15.99 -15.62
CA PRO A 21 21.90 16.31 -14.82
C PRO A 21 22.35 16.77 -13.45
N THR A 22 21.84 17.91 -12.99
CA THR A 22 22.11 18.41 -11.63
C THR A 22 21.24 17.61 -10.64
N PRO A 23 21.79 17.02 -9.57
CA PRO A 23 21.01 16.39 -8.53
C PRO A 23 20.02 17.39 -7.89
N PRO A 24 18.79 16.97 -7.52
CA PRO A 24 17.80 17.88 -6.96
C PRO A 24 18.22 18.35 -5.55
N LYS A 25 18.43 19.65 -5.38
CA LYS A 25 18.84 20.29 -4.10
C LYS A 25 17.70 20.59 -3.12
N SER A 26 16.72 19.71 -2.96
CA SER A 26 15.67 19.92 -1.95
C SER A 26 15.07 18.60 -1.48
N LYS A 27 14.29 18.61 -0.38
CA LYS A 27 13.49 17.46 0.09
C LYS A 27 12.66 16.79 -1.03
N ALA A 28 12.40 17.49 -2.15
CA ALA A 28 11.83 16.91 -3.36
C ALA A 28 12.62 15.72 -3.93
N ALA A 29 13.92 15.60 -3.69
CA ALA A 29 14.73 14.47 -4.13
C ALA A 29 14.27 13.13 -3.55
N CYS A 30 13.77 13.13 -2.31
CA CYS A 30 13.27 11.93 -1.62
C CYS A 30 11.79 11.66 -1.89
N LYS A 31 11.05 12.62 -2.47
CA LYS A 31 9.69 12.41 -2.98
C LYS A 31 9.77 11.86 -4.40
N LEU A 32 10.08 10.57 -4.52
CA LEU A 32 10.17 9.90 -5.81
C LEU A 32 8.85 10.01 -6.55
N ALA A 33 8.85 10.61 -7.74
CA ALA A 33 7.63 10.77 -8.52
C ALA A 33 7.10 9.39 -8.96
N ALA A 34 5.78 9.24 -8.98
CA ALA A 34 5.16 8.04 -9.51
C ALA A 34 5.44 7.90 -11.00
N ASN A 35 5.75 6.67 -11.44
CA ASN A 35 5.74 6.35 -12.85
C ASN A 35 4.32 5.94 -13.25
N ASN A 36 3.61 6.82 -13.95
CA ASN A 36 2.22 6.58 -14.34
C ASN A 36 2.05 5.49 -15.42
N THR A 37 3.13 4.95 -15.99
CA THR A 37 3.06 3.74 -16.84
C THR A 37 3.21 2.45 -16.03
N VAL A 38 3.49 2.55 -14.74
CA VAL A 38 3.66 1.43 -13.81
C VAL A 38 2.39 1.34 -12.97
N GLU A 39 1.73 0.19 -13.06
CA GLU A 39 0.50 -0.09 -12.32
C GLU A 39 0.71 0.04 -10.82
N MET A 40 -0.09 0.91 -10.19
CA MET A 40 -0.07 1.19 -8.75
C MET A 40 1.34 1.57 -8.26
N SER A 41 2.07 2.37 -9.04
CA SER A 41 3.42 2.82 -8.69
C SER A 41 3.46 3.41 -7.27
N VAL A 42 4.45 3.00 -6.49
CA VAL A 42 4.68 3.44 -5.10
C VAL A 42 5.32 4.83 -5.00
N GLY A 43 5.46 5.58 -6.09
CA GLY A 43 5.87 6.99 -6.06
C GLY A 43 4.74 7.95 -5.65
N PHE A 44 5.10 9.22 -5.46
CA PHE A 44 4.21 10.33 -5.13
C PHE A 44 3.40 10.80 -6.34
N ASP A 45 2.22 11.35 -6.10
CA ASP A 45 1.33 11.92 -7.12
C ASP A 45 0.92 10.94 -8.24
N TYR A 46 0.71 9.66 -7.88
CA TYR A 46 0.20 8.65 -8.81
C TYR A 46 -1.18 9.03 -9.36
N ASN A 47 -1.29 9.10 -10.68
CA ASN A 47 -2.51 9.51 -11.37
C ASN A 47 -3.45 8.31 -11.56
N GLY A 48 -4.10 7.91 -10.47
CA GLY A 48 -4.96 6.72 -10.43
C GLY A 48 -6.42 6.97 -10.09
N ASP A 49 -6.92 8.20 -10.08
CA ASP A 49 -8.26 8.56 -9.53
C ASP A 49 -8.46 8.03 -8.09
N CYS A 50 -7.43 8.18 -7.26
CA CYS A 50 -7.36 7.65 -5.89
C CYS A 50 -8.47 8.24 -5.00
N ALA A 51 -9.01 7.43 -4.10
CA ALA A 51 -9.90 7.90 -3.05
C ALA A 51 -9.14 8.85 -2.09
N PRO A 52 -9.84 9.80 -1.43
CA PRO A 52 -9.22 10.67 -0.45
C PRO A 52 -8.53 9.88 0.66
N SER A 53 -7.26 10.19 0.92
CA SER A 53 -6.48 9.58 2.00
C SER A 53 -6.47 10.42 3.27
N THR A 54 -7.00 11.64 3.25
CA THR A 54 -7.15 12.51 4.43
C THR A 54 -8.55 13.10 4.49
N GLY A 55 -8.95 13.60 5.66
CA GLY A 55 -10.30 14.08 5.89
C GLY A 55 -11.28 12.92 6.02
N THR A 56 -12.40 12.96 5.29
CA THR A 56 -13.41 11.90 5.32
C THR A 56 -13.41 11.14 4.00
N LEU A 57 -13.13 9.85 4.06
CA LEU A 57 -13.39 8.91 2.95
C LEU A 57 -14.79 8.35 3.14
N LYS A 58 -15.67 8.59 2.16
CA LYS A 58 -17.06 8.14 2.20
C LYS A 58 -17.22 6.80 1.51
N GLY A 59 -17.66 5.80 2.26
CA GLY A 59 -18.07 4.50 1.78
C GLY A 59 -19.58 4.36 1.70
N PHE A 60 -20.07 3.67 0.67
CA PHE A 60 -21.43 3.13 0.67
C PHE A 60 -21.39 1.63 0.45
N MET A 61 -22.06 0.87 1.31
CA MET A 61 -22.05 -0.58 1.31
C MET A 61 -23.41 -1.16 0.94
N ILE A 62 -23.39 -2.15 0.05
CA ILE A 62 -24.54 -2.96 -0.34
C ILE A 62 -24.23 -4.44 -0.08
N PHE A 63 -25.27 -5.20 0.23
CA PHE A 63 -25.16 -6.63 0.53
C PHE A 63 -25.87 -7.44 -0.54
N VAL A 64 -25.27 -8.54 -0.97
CA VAL A 64 -25.80 -9.35 -2.08
C VAL A 64 -25.91 -10.83 -1.72
N ASP A 65 -26.91 -11.49 -2.28
CA ASP A 65 -27.07 -12.95 -2.24
C ASP A 65 -27.30 -13.52 -3.65
N PHE A 66 -27.35 -14.85 -3.77
CA PHE A 66 -27.36 -15.54 -5.06
C PHE A 66 -28.41 -16.65 -5.05
N SER A 67 -28.82 -17.10 -6.25
CA SER A 67 -29.75 -18.23 -6.37
C SER A 67 -29.22 -19.54 -5.79
N ASP A 68 -27.90 -19.68 -5.72
CA ASP A 68 -27.22 -20.87 -5.26
C ASP A 68 -26.51 -20.64 -3.91
N ALA A 69 -26.33 -19.40 -3.46
CA ALA A 69 -25.75 -19.04 -2.17
C ALA A 69 -26.68 -18.06 -1.44
N GLU A 70 -27.44 -18.59 -0.49
CA GLU A 70 -28.40 -17.85 0.33
C GLU A 70 -27.82 -17.56 1.72
N PRO A 71 -28.31 -16.52 2.42
CA PRO A 71 -27.86 -16.21 3.77
C PRO A 71 -28.22 -17.34 4.74
N ALA A 72 -27.32 -17.62 5.69
CA ALA A 72 -27.67 -18.46 6.83
C ALA A 72 -28.75 -17.79 7.72
N GLN A 73 -29.42 -18.57 8.57
CA GLN A 73 -30.57 -18.09 9.36
C GLN A 73 -30.27 -16.86 10.25
N ASP A 74 -29.04 -16.73 10.74
CA ASP A 74 -28.54 -15.63 11.59
C ASP A 74 -27.70 -14.60 10.82
N GLU A 75 -27.57 -14.79 9.50
CA GLU A 75 -26.79 -13.92 8.64
C GLU A 75 -27.65 -12.77 8.11
N THR A 76 -27.22 -11.55 8.40
CA THR A 76 -27.94 -10.32 8.04
C THR A 76 -26.95 -9.27 7.53
N PRO A 77 -27.41 -8.26 6.77
CA PRO A 77 -26.58 -7.10 6.42
C PRO A 77 -25.88 -6.48 7.64
N HIS A 78 -26.60 -6.35 8.76
CA HIS A 78 -26.05 -5.82 10.01
C HIS A 78 -24.91 -6.69 10.55
N SER A 79 -25.09 -8.01 10.61
CA SER A 79 -24.06 -8.90 11.15
C SER A 79 -22.82 -9.00 10.25
N LEU A 80 -22.96 -8.80 8.93
CA LEU A 80 -21.82 -8.68 8.01
C LEU A 80 -21.09 -7.36 8.18
N TYR A 81 -21.82 -6.24 8.29
CA TYR A 81 -21.23 -4.93 8.53
C TYR A 81 -20.45 -4.90 9.85
N ASP A 82 -21.06 -5.35 10.94
CA ASP A 82 -20.46 -5.36 12.27
C ASP A 82 -19.21 -6.24 12.36
N ALA A 83 -19.06 -7.22 11.46
CA ALA A 83 -17.90 -8.08 11.39
C ALA A 83 -16.67 -7.40 10.75
N ILE A 84 -16.86 -6.39 9.89
CA ILE A 84 -15.77 -5.80 9.10
C ILE A 84 -15.58 -4.31 9.32
N VAL A 85 -16.63 -3.52 9.49
CA VAL A 85 -16.51 -2.04 9.43
C VAL A 85 -15.96 -1.43 10.71
N PRO A 86 -16.50 -1.71 11.92
CA PRO A 86 -16.12 -0.96 13.12
C PRO A 86 -14.61 -1.01 13.42
N GLN A 87 -14.01 -2.20 13.36
CA GLN A 87 -12.60 -2.40 13.59
C GLN A 87 -11.73 -1.85 12.45
N THR A 88 -12.23 -1.84 11.21
CA THR A 88 -11.51 -1.21 10.08
C THR A 88 -11.45 0.30 10.26
N THR A 89 -12.57 0.93 10.67
CA THR A 89 -12.61 2.38 10.97
C THR A 89 -11.67 2.74 12.12
N GLU A 90 -11.65 1.94 13.19
CA GLU A 90 -10.73 2.13 14.32
C GLU A 90 -9.27 1.97 13.87
N TRP A 91 -8.98 0.94 13.08
CA TRP A 91 -7.64 0.70 12.54
C TRP A 91 -7.14 1.89 11.71
N TYR A 92 -7.97 2.45 10.81
CA TYR A 92 -7.59 3.63 10.03
C TYR A 92 -7.43 4.89 10.88
N SER A 93 -8.23 5.06 11.93
CA SER A 93 -8.08 6.15 12.89
C SER A 93 -6.69 6.11 13.54
N GLN A 94 -6.26 4.92 13.99
CA GLN A 94 -4.93 4.72 14.59
C GLN A 94 -3.81 4.85 13.55
N ALA A 95 -3.90 4.14 12.42
CA ALA A 95 -2.87 4.11 11.38
C ALA A 95 -2.57 5.52 10.82
N SER A 96 -3.62 6.36 10.70
CA SER A 96 -3.51 7.71 10.15
C SER A 96 -3.25 8.81 11.17
N TYR A 97 -3.10 8.48 12.46
CA TYR A 97 -3.03 9.47 13.54
C TYR A 97 -4.22 10.44 13.54
N GLY A 98 -5.40 9.95 13.14
CA GLY A 98 -6.62 10.73 12.98
C GLY A 98 -6.69 11.60 11.73
N ALA A 99 -5.71 11.54 10.82
CA ALA A 99 -5.74 12.29 9.56
C ALA A 99 -6.84 11.80 8.59
N LEU A 100 -7.28 10.55 8.74
CA LEU A 100 -8.36 9.94 7.96
C LEU A 100 -9.49 9.47 8.87
N SER A 101 -10.71 9.83 8.50
CA SER A 101 -11.96 9.26 9.02
C SER A 101 -12.61 8.41 7.94
N LEU A 102 -12.65 7.10 8.15
CA LEU A 102 -13.38 6.17 7.29
C LEU A 102 -14.85 6.14 7.70
N ASN A 103 -15.72 6.76 6.89
CA ASN A 103 -17.16 6.80 7.13
C ASN A 103 -17.88 5.89 6.14
N VAL A 104 -18.28 4.70 6.59
CA VAL A 104 -19.04 3.75 5.76
C VAL A 104 -20.51 3.83 6.15
N SER A 105 -21.35 4.22 5.21
CA SER A 105 -22.81 4.06 5.29
C SER A 105 -23.23 2.82 4.51
N ALA A 106 -24.42 2.29 4.78
CA ALA A 106 -24.86 1.05 4.14
C ALA A 106 -26.38 0.97 4.02
N ASP A 107 -26.85 0.23 3.01
CA ASP A 107 -28.24 -0.22 2.97
C ASP A 107 -28.38 -1.57 3.69
N MET A 108 -28.84 -1.50 4.94
CA MET A 108 -28.99 -2.68 5.80
C MET A 108 -30.33 -3.40 5.65
N SER A 109 -31.19 -2.96 4.73
CA SER A 109 -32.59 -3.41 4.70
C SER A 109 -32.77 -4.84 4.20
N LYS A 110 -31.88 -5.33 3.33
CA LYS A 110 -31.96 -6.64 2.70
C LYS A 110 -30.66 -7.02 1.99
N PHE A 111 -30.60 -8.27 1.55
CA PHE A 111 -29.69 -8.70 0.50
C PHE A 111 -30.30 -8.41 -0.88
N TYR A 112 -29.48 -7.91 -1.80
CA TYR A 112 -29.83 -7.69 -3.18
C TYR A 112 -29.48 -8.94 -4.00
N ARG A 113 -30.50 -9.61 -4.53
CA ARG A 113 -30.34 -10.85 -5.28
C ARG A 113 -29.63 -10.60 -6.61
N MET A 114 -28.44 -11.17 -6.75
CA MET A 114 -27.68 -11.15 -7.99
C MET A 114 -28.41 -11.93 -9.10
N PRO A 115 -28.31 -11.50 -10.36
CA PRO A 115 -29.03 -12.11 -11.48
C PRO A 115 -28.48 -13.49 -11.90
N LYS A 116 -27.23 -13.80 -11.53
CA LYS A 116 -26.55 -15.05 -11.84
C LYS A 116 -26.14 -15.78 -10.55
N PRO A 117 -25.99 -17.12 -10.57
CA PRO A 117 -25.42 -17.87 -9.46
C PRO A 117 -23.99 -17.41 -9.11
N ALA A 118 -23.59 -17.50 -7.85
CA ALA A 118 -22.24 -17.17 -7.38
C ALA A 118 -21.16 -17.92 -8.17
N ALA A 119 -21.39 -19.22 -8.42
CA ALA A 119 -20.51 -20.10 -9.20
C ALA A 119 -20.25 -19.63 -10.64
N SER A 120 -21.09 -18.76 -11.20
CA SER A 120 -20.91 -18.26 -12.56
C SER A 120 -19.90 -17.11 -12.68
N TYR A 121 -19.63 -16.40 -11.58
CA TYR A 121 -18.70 -15.26 -11.59
C TYR A 121 -17.23 -15.68 -11.55
N SER A 122 -16.92 -16.96 -11.25
CA SER A 122 -15.56 -17.52 -11.27
C SER A 122 -14.50 -16.64 -10.58
N TRP A 123 -14.87 -16.07 -9.43
CA TRP A 123 -14.10 -15.05 -8.73
C TRP A 123 -13.02 -15.68 -7.83
N GLU A 124 -12.02 -16.23 -8.50
CA GLU A 124 -10.79 -16.77 -7.94
C GLU A 124 -9.56 -16.01 -8.48
N ARG A 125 -8.34 -16.47 -8.15
CA ARG A 125 -7.12 -15.91 -8.76
C ARG A 125 -7.20 -16.06 -10.29
N GLY A 126 -7.04 -14.96 -11.01
CA GLY A 126 -7.15 -14.92 -12.47
C GLY A 126 -8.40 -14.20 -12.99
N LEU A 127 -9.27 -13.69 -12.11
CA LEU A 127 -10.39 -12.82 -12.48
C LEU A 127 -9.90 -11.64 -13.34
N THR A 128 -10.50 -11.46 -14.51
CA THR A 128 -10.17 -10.35 -15.41
C THR A 128 -10.94 -9.09 -15.04
N GLY A 129 -10.39 -7.92 -15.42
CA GLY A 129 -11.07 -6.63 -15.21
C GLY A 129 -12.50 -6.58 -15.74
N PRO A 130 -12.79 -7.05 -16.99
CA PRO A 130 -14.16 -7.11 -17.50
C PRO A 130 -15.10 -8.02 -16.70
N GLU A 131 -14.64 -9.18 -16.23
CA GLU A 131 -15.45 -10.08 -15.40
C GLU A 131 -15.76 -9.46 -14.03
N HIS A 132 -14.77 -8.79 -13.42
CA HIS A 132 -14.98 -8.05 -12.17
C HIS A 132 -15.95 -6.89 -12.35
N GLN A 133 -15.82 -6.15 -13.45
CA GLN A 133 -16.74 -5.06 -13.80
C GLN A 133 -18.16 -5.59 -13.98
N GLU A 134 -18.36 -6.73 -14.66
CA GLU A 134 -19.67 -7.34 -14.84
C GLU A 134 -20.31 -7.73 -13.50
N TYR A 135 -19.56 -8.29 -12.56
CA TYR A 135 -20.04 -8.55 -11.19
C TYR A 135 -20.54 -7.27 -10.50
N ILE A 136 -19.76 -6.18 -10.61
CA ILE A 136 -20.12 -4.89 -10.01
C ILE A 136 -21.37 -4.30 -10.68
N GLN A 137 -21.48 -4.39 -12.01
CA GLN A 137 -22.67 -3.95 -12.73
C GLN A 137 -23.91 -4.74 -12.34
N ASP A 138 -23.79 -6.06 -12.19
CA ASP A 138 -24.90 -6.92 -11.76
C ASP A 138 -25.36 -6.60 -10.33
N ALA A 139 -24.43 -6.23 -9.43
CA ALA A 139 -24.77 -5.78 -8.09
C ALA A 139 -25.49 -4.41 -8.10
N LEU A 140 -25.04 -3.48 -8.94
CA LEU A 140 -25.68 -2.17 -9.13
C LEU A 140 -27.07 -2.31 -9.77
N ASP A 141 -27.25 -3.21 -10.72
CA ASP A 141 -28.57 -3.48 -11.32
C ASP A 141 -29.52 -4.15 -10.32
N ALA A 142 -29.02 -5.08 -9.50
CA ALA A 142 -29.80 -5.65 -8.40
C ALA A 142 -30.22 -4.56 -7.40
N TYR A 143 -29.33 -3.64 -7.05
CA TYR A 143 -29.63 -2.50 -6.20
C TYR A 143 -30.68 -1.58 -6.84
N THR A 144 -30.44 -1.11 -8.06
CA THR A 144 -31.29 -0.13 -8.75
C THR A 144 -32.56 -0.75 -9.34
N THR A 145 -32.75 -2.07 -9.24
CA THR A 145 -33.84 -2.78 -9.94
C THR A 145 -33.79 -2.47 -11.44
N ASN A 146 -32.64 -2.77 -12.06
CA ASN A 146 -32.34 -2.51 -13.47
C ASN A 146 -32.57 -1.04 -13.88
N GLY A 147 -32.13 -0.09 -13.05
CA GLY A 147 -32.24 1.35 -13.29
C GLY A 147 -33.62 1.97 -13.03
N THR A 148 -34.56 1.23 -12.42
CA THR A 148 -35.89 1.79 -12.08
C THR A 148 -35.90 2.56 -10.74
N ARG A 149 -34.88 2.37 -9.90
CA ARG A 149 -34.61 3.09 -8.65
C ARG A 149 -33.30 3.90 -8.78
N PRO A 150 -33.15 5.02 -8.06
CA PRO A 150 -31.88 5.76 -8.03
C PRO A 150 -30.66 4.88 -7.68
N PRO A 151 -29.46 5.24 -8.19
CA PRO A 151 -28.21 4.60 -7.80
C PRO A 151 -27.96 4.75 -6.29
N PRO A 152 -26.98 3.99 -5.75
CA PRO A 152 -26.44 4.28 -4.43
C PRO A 152 -26.03 5.76 -4.29
N PRO A 153 -26.07 6.34 -3.08
CA PRO A 153 -25.50 7.66 -2.85
C PRO A 153 -24.05 7.73 -3.36
N GLU A 154 -23.71 8.82 -4.04
CA GLU A 154 -22.34 9.03 -4.53
C GLU A 154 -21.34 8.94 -3.37
N SER A 155 -20.30 8.13 -3.56
CA SER A 155 -19.29 7.86 -2.54
C SER A 155 -17.88 7.87 -3.15
N ASP A 156 -16.86 7.83 -2.30
CA ASP A 156 -15.49 7.59 -2.75
C ASP A 156 -15.29 6.10 -3.06
N VAL A 157 -15.90 5.23 -2.24
CA VAL A 157 -15.79 3.78 -2.36
C VAL A 157 -17.18 3.14 -2.29
N LEU A 158 -17.46 2.24 -3.25
CA LEU A 158 -18.57 1.30 -3.17
C LEU A 158 -18.06 -0.01 -2.56
N TYR A 159 -18.73 -0.52 -1.53
CA TYR A 159 -18.46 -1.83 -0.95
C TYR A 159 -19.57 -2.81 -1.35
N VAL A 160 -19.22 -3.92 -2.00
CA VAL A 160 -20.17 -4.99 -2.35
C VAL A 160 -19.84 -6.21 -1.52
N VAL A 161 -20.75 -6.55 -0.60
CA VAL A 161 -20.52 -7.60 0.41
C VAL A 161 -21.49 -8.76 0.17
N PRO A 162 -21.01 -9.94 -0.26
CA PRO A 162 -21.86 -11.10 -0.42
C PRO A 162 -22.14 -11.80 0.91
N VAL A 163 -23.15 -12.66 0.92
CA VAL A 163 -23.34 -13.66 1.97
C VAL A 163 -22.11 -14.58 2.11
N LYS A 164 -21.83 -15.09 3.31
CA LYS A 164 -20.66 -15.90 3.67
C LYS A 164 -20.56 -17.20 2.87
N SER A 165 -21.70 -17.77 2.49
CA SER A 165 -21.78 -19.08 1.82
C SER A 165 -21.20 -19.10 0.39
N VAL A 166 -20.93 -17.93 -0.20
CA VAL A 166 -20.41 -17.81 -1.58
C VAL A 166 -19.03 -18.43 -1.81
N GLY A 167 -18.23 -18.64 -0.77
CA GLY A 167 -16.86 -19.15 -0.94
C GLY A 167 -16.81 -20.58 -1.44
N SER A 168 -17.77 -21.40 -1.01
CA SER A 168 -17.98 -22.75 -1.57
C SER A 168 -18.38 -22.75 -3.04
N ARG A 169 -18.70 -21.56 -3.59
CA ARG A 169 -19.17 -21.31 -4.95
C ARG A 169 -18.20 -20.44 -5.75
N GLY A 170 -16.93 -20.37 -5.35
CA GLY A 170 -15.89 -19.72 -6.16
C GLY A 170 -15.81 -18.19 -6.03
N ILE A 171 -16.47 -17.57 -5.04
CA ILE A 171 -16.17 -16.17 -4.63
C ILE A 171 -15.34 -16.23 -3.35
N SER A 172 -14.04 -16.51 -3.50
CA SER A 172 -13.18 -16.88 -2.38
C SER A 172 -12.31 -15.73 -1.86
N ARG A 173 -12.13 -14.66 -2.64
CA ARG A 173 -11.19 -13.57 -2.33
C ARG A 173 -11.83 -12.21 -2.43
N SER A 174 -11.45 -11.32 -1.52
CA SER A 174 -11.75 -9.91 -1.64
C SER A 174 -10.79 -9.26 -2.63
N ILE A 175 -11.28 -8.30 -3.41
CA ILE A 175 -10.53 -7.61 -4.47
C ILE A 175 -11.05 -6.18 -4.59
N THR A 176 -10.14 -5.23 -4.75
CA THR A 176 -10.44 -3.85 -5.11
C THR A 176 -10.40 -3.65 -6.61
N PHE A 177 -11.54 -3.28 -7.19
CA PHE A 177 -11.61 -2.80 -8.56
C PHE A 177 -11.17 -1.34 -8.63
N VAL A 178 -10.00 -1.11 -9.23
CA VAL A 178 -9.33 0.20 -9.28
C VAL A 178 -9.83 1.12 -10.40
N SER A 179 -11.02 0.89 -10.94
CA SER A 179 -11.68 1.76 -11.92
C SER A 179 -12.97 2.35 -11.38
N ARG A 180 -13.39 3.47 -11.97
CA ARG A 180 -14.63 4.17 -11.62
C ARG A 180 -15.84 3.27 -11.80
N ALA A 181 -16.71 3.26 -10.80
CA ALA A 181 -17.99 2.57 -10.85
C ALA A 181 -19.08 3.54 -11.33
N ASN A 182 -19.79 3.12 -12.38
CA ASN A 182 -21.01 3.77 -12.86
C ASN A 182 -22.09 2.69 -13.00
N THR A 183 -23.36 3.06 -12.99
CA THR A 183 -24.44 2.14 -13.40
C THR A 183 -24.38 1.87 -14.90
N ARG A 184 -25.10 0.86 -15.39
CA ARG A 184 -25.24 0.61 -16.84
C ARG A 184 -25.91 1.79 -17.57
N GLN A 185 -26.68 2.61 -16.86
CA GLN A 185 -27.31 3.83 -17.37
C GLN A 185 -26.35 5.02 -17.43
N GLY A 186 -25.14 4.89 -16.88
CA GLY A 186 -24.09 5.90 -16.90
C GLY A 186 -24.08 6.83 -15.68
N ASP A 187 -24.88 6.56 -14.66
CA ASP A 187 -24.86 7.34 -13.42
C ASP A 187 -23.60 7.03 -12.63
N TYR A 188 -22.91 8.07 -12.16
CA TYR A 188 -21.74 7.92 -11.30
C TYR A 188 -22.13 7.31 -9.95
N VAL A 189 -21.31 6.40 -9.44
CA VAL A 189 -21.51 5.79 -8.11
C VAL A 189 -20.31 6.04 -7.21
N ALA A 190 -19.12 5.59 -7.62
CA ALA A 190 -17.92 5.67 -6.79
C ALA A 190 -16.62 5.71 -7.61
N ARG A 191 -15.54 6.20 -7.01
CA ARG A 191 -14.19 6.22 -7.62
C ARG A 191 -13.64 4.81 -7.76
N LYS A 192 -13.91 3.97 -6.76
CA LYS A 192 -13.37 2.61 -6.60
C LYS A 192 -14.44 1.69 -6.06
N THR A 193 -14.26 0.39 -6.25
CA THR A 193 -15.15 -0.61 -5.65
C THR A 193 -14.35 -1.67 -4.92
N VAL A 194 -14.67 -1.92 -3.67
CA VAL A 194 -14.17 -3.07 -2.91
C VAL A 194 -15.24 -4.14 -2.94
N THR A 195 -14.90 -5.29 -3.48
CA THR A 195 -15.79 -6.45 -3.49
C THR A 195 -15.25 -7.49 -2.51
N VAL A 196 -16.06 -7.90 -1.54
CA VAL A 196 -15.64 -8.79 -0.46
C VAL A 196 -15.87 -10.24 -0.85
N GLY A 197 -14.93 -11.12 -0.52
CA GLY A 197 -15.04 -12.57 -0.71
C GLY A 197 -15.15 -13.32 0.61
N THR A 198 -15.18 -14.65 0.53
CA THR A 198 -15.27 -15.49 1.72
C THR A 198 -14.00 -15.52 2.57
N ASP A 199 -12.85 -15.11 2.03
CA ASP A 199 -11.64 -14.88 2.83
C ASP A 199 -11.93 -14.02 4.06
N ALA A 200 -12.61 -12.88 3.91
CA ALA A 200 -12.97 -12.02 5.03
C ALA A 200 -13.68 -12.83 6.14
N PHE A 201 -14.73 -13.58 5.81
CA PHE A 201 -15.61 -14.15 6.82
C PHE A 201 -15.21 -15.54 7.33
N THR A 202 -14.65 -16.41 6.49
CA THR A 202 -14.24 -17.76 6.90
C THR A 202 -12.73 -17.89 7.03
N GLY A 203 -11.98 -17.27 6.12
CA GLY A 203 -10.52 -17.29 6.17
C GLY A 203 -9.97 -16.52 7.36
N TRP A 204 -10.51 -15.33 7.59
CA TRP A 204 -10.08 -14.42 8.67
C TRP A 204 -10.99 -14.44 9.89
N GLY A 205 -12.26 -14.83 9.76
CA GLY A 205 -13.16 -15.05 10.89
C GLY A 205 -13.31 -13.80 11.76
N THR A 206 -12.97 -13.86 13.05
CA THR A 206 -13.01 -12.69 13.94
C THR A 206 -12.04 -11.56 13.54
N LYS A 207 -11.13 -11.82 12.59
CA LYS A 207 -10.22 -10.85 11.99
C LYS A 207 -10.70 -10.35 10.61
N SER A 208 -11.98 -10.57 10.26
CA SER A 208 -12.55 -10.20 8.94
C SER A 208 -12.23 -8.77 8.52
N TRP A 209 -12.25 -7.84 9.48
CA TRP A 209 -11.95 -6.42 9.28
C TRP A 209 -10.58 -6.16 8.61
N LYS A 210 -9.59 -7.04 8.81
CA LYS A 210 -8.26 -6.88 8.22
C LYS A 210 -8.30 -6.86 6.68
N VAL A 211 -9.18 -7.65 6.08
CA VAL A 211 -9.35 -7.68 4.64
C VAL A 211 -9.93 -6.37 4.14
N LEU A 212 -10.94 -5.83 4.83
CA LEU A 212 -11.52 -4.54 4.46
C LEU A 212 -10.50 -3.40 4.59
N ALA A 213 -9.62 -3.45 5.61
CA ALA A 213 -8.51 -2.51 5.76
C ALA A 213 -7.49 -2.61 4.60
N HIS A 214 -7.13 -3.83 4.21
CA HIS A 214 -6.24 -4.07 3.06
C HIS A 214 -6.84 -3.52 1.75
N GLU A 215 -8.06 -3.95 1.42
CA GLU A 215 -8.72 -3.55 0.18
C GLU A 215 -9.01 -2.04 0.12
N THR A 216 -9.43 -1.44 1.25
CA THR A 216 -9.61 0.01 1.31
C THR A 216 -8.28 0.75 1.05
N GLY A 217 -7.13 0.15 1.39
CA GLY A 217 -5.80 0.68 1.06
C GLY A 217 -5.57 0.86 -0.44
N HIS A 218 -5.99 -0.11 -1.26
CA HIS A 218 -5.93 -0.01 -2.72
C HIS A 218 -6.79 1.11 -3.28
N THR A 219 -7.91 1.46 -2.63
CA THR A 219 -8.75 2.57 -3.08
C THR A 219 -8.00 3.90 -3.01
N MET A 220 -7.07 4.05 -2.06
CA MET A 220 -6.15 5.17 -1.92
C MET A 220 -4.85 4.99 -2.74
N CYS A 221 -4.84 4.06 -3.70
CA CYS A 221 -3.71 3.75 -4.59
C CYS A 221 -2.44 3.21 -3.89
N LEU A 222 -2.61 2.42 -2.82
CA LEU A 222 -1.52 1.60 -2.29
C LEU A 222 -1.36 0.30 -3.09
N ALA A 223 -0.12 -0.11 -3.34
CA ALA A 223 0.19 -1.35 -4.05
C ALA A 223 0.08 -2.58 -3.13
N ASP A 224 -0.13 -3.75 -3.72
CA ASP A 224 0.18 -5.03 -3.06
C ASP A 224 1.69 -5.17 -2.92
N LEU A 225 2.13 -5.46 -1.70
CA LEU A 225 3.54 -5.67 -1.35
C LEU A 225 3.88 -7.15 -1.21
N TYR A 226 2.95 -8.05 -1.53
CA TYR A 226 3.17 -9.49 -1.61
C TYR A 226 3.24 -9.96 -3.08
N PRO A 227 3.92 -11.07 -3.38
CA PRO A 227 4.01 -11.60 -4.74
C PRO A 227 2.65 -12.14 -5.23
N PHE A 228 2.30 -11.80 -6.47
CA PHE A 228 1.15 -12.43 -7.14
C PHE A 228 1.44 -13.89 -7.54
N GLU A 229 2.72 -14.27 -7.59
CA GLU A 229 3.16 -15.65 -7.65
C GLU A 229 2.99 -16.34 -6.30
N ASP A 230 3.00 -17.67 -6.28
CA ASP A 230 2.85 -18.46 -5.05
C ASP A 230 4.18 -18.58 -4.29
N LEU A 231 4.70 -17.44 -3.85
CA LEU A 231 5.94 -17.32 -3.06
C LEU A 231 5.65 -16.98 -1.58
N GLY A 232 4.38 -16.75 -1.23
CA GLY A 232 3.89 -16.43 0.11
C GLY A 232 3.83 -14.93 0.41
N LEU A 233 2.90 -14.53 1.30
CA LEU A 233 2.55 -13.13 1.54
C LEU A 233 3.70 -12.28 2.10
N GLY A 234 4.53 -12.87 2.97
CA GLY A 234 5.67 -12.19 3.58
C GLY A 234 6.90 -12.07 2.69
N TYR A 235 6.91 -12.59 1.46
CA TYR A 235 8.14 -12.77 0.68
C TYR A 235 8.99 -11.50 0.51
N TYR A 236 8.37 -10.35 0.21
CA TYR A 236 9.10 -9.09 0.03
C TYR A 236 9.23 -8.27 1.32
N VAL A 237 8.22 -8.30 2.20
CA VAL A 237 8.10 -7.34 3.31
C VAL A 237 7.93 -7.98 4.69
N GLY A 238 8.02 -9.30 4.79
CA GLY A 238 7.69 -10.03 6.01
C GLY A 238 6.27 -9.70 6.49
N GLY A 239 6.09 -9.65 7.82
CA GLY A 239 4.87 -9.23 8.48
C GLY A 239 4.79 -7.73 8.79
N TRP A 240 5.53 -6.88 8.07
CA TRP A 240 5.74 -5.47 8.41
C TRP A 240 4.76 -4.46 7.78
N SER A 241 3.79 -4.93 7.01
CA SER A 241 2.76 -4.07 6.43
C SER A 241 1.47 -4.82 6.11
N ALA A 242 0.32 -4.20 6.41
CA ALA A 242 -0.99 -4.68 5.99
C ALA A 242 -1.15 -4.78 4.46
N MET A 243 -0.37 -4.04 3.66
CA MET A 243 -0.37 -4.18 2.20
C MET A 243 0.46 -5.37 1.70
N GLY A 244 1.24 -6.01 2.57
CA GLY A 244 1.91 -7.29 2.33
C GLY A 244 1.12 -8.43 2.95
N ASP A 245 1.47 -8.77 4.19
CA ASP A 245 0.74 -9.79 4.95
C ASP A 245 -0.07 -9.15 6.08
N LEU A 246 -1.39 -9.12 5.90
CA LEU A 246 -2.32 -8.63 6.92
C LEU A 246 -2.37 -9.48 8.21
N SER A 247 -1.86 -10.72 8.20
CA SER A 247 -1.64 -11.53 9.41
C SER A 247 -0.31 -11.26 10.11
N GLY A 248 0.52 -10.39 9.54
CA GLY A 248 1.86 -10.07 10.02
C GLY A 248 1.93 -9.56 11.45
N ILE A 249 3.15 -9.59 11.99
CA ILE A 249 3.48 -9.15 13.35
C ILE A 249 3.37 -7.62 13.55
N ALA A 250 3.42 -6.86 12.46
CA ALA A 250 3.45 -5.42 12.46
C ALA A 250 2.64 -4.88 11.26
N PRO A 251 1.30 -5.06 11.27
CA PRO A 251 0.45 -4.78 10.14
C PRO A 251 0.14 -3.29 9.93
N ASP A 252 0.79 -2.34 10.62
CA ASP A 252 0.69 -0.92 10.26
C ASP A 252 1.30 -0.65 8.86
N PHE A 253 0.94 0.46 8.23
CA PHE A 253 1.58 0.87 6.97
C PHE A 253 2.99 1.42 7.20
N PHE A 254 3.87 1.19 6.23
CA PHE A 254 5.21 1.77 6.21
C PHE A 254 5.14 3.30 6.26
N ALA A 255 6.13 3.94 6.88
CA ALA A 255 6.24 5.39 6.92
C ALA A 255 6.24 6.01 5.51
N TRP A 256 6.81 5.30 4.51
CA TRP A 256 6.73 5.68 3.10
C TRP A 256 5.28 5.84 2.60
N ASP A 257 4.44 4.83 2.86
CA ASP A 257 3.04 4.86 2.46
C ASP A 257 2.26 5.92 3.25
N LYS A 258 2.50 6.03 4.57
CA LYS A 258 1.92 7.10 5.39
C LYS A 258 2.30 8.49 4.90
N TRP A 259 3.51 8.68 4.37
CA TRP A 259 3.96 9.96 3.80
C TRP A 259 3.24 10.27 2.50
N ARG A 260 3.10 9.27 1.61
CA ARG A 260 2.35 9.40 0.36
C ARG A 260 0.88 9.72 0.58
N LEU A 261 0.29 9.11 1.61
CA LEU A 261 -1.10 9.34 1.99
C LEU A 261 -1.32 10.68 2.71
N GLY A 262 -0.24 11.38 3.10
CA GLY A 262 -0.31 12.64 3.84
C GLY A 262 -0.62 12.48 5.33
N TRP A 263 -0.47 11.26 5.88
CA TRP A 263 -0.66 10.99 7.31
C TRP A 263 0.56 11.42 8.13
N ILE A 264 1.77 11.30 7.56
CA ILE A 264 2.96 12.00 8.05
C ILE A 264 3.35 13.09 7.07
N ASN A 265 3.82 14.22 7.59
CA ASN A 265 4.13 15.39 6.77
C ASN A 265 5.64 15.46 6.43
N ASP A 266 5.99 16.36 5.51
CA ASP A 266 7.37 16.56 5.04
C ASP A 266 8.36 16.98 6.13
N LYS A 267 7.91 17.49 7.28
CA LYS A 267 8.78 17.84 8.41
C LYS A 267 9.13 16.61 9.25
N SER A 268 8.28 15.58 9.23
CA SER A 268 8.54 14.28 9.85
C SER A 268 9.42 13.37 9.01
N VAL A 269 9.93 13.83 7.86
CA VAL A 269 10.83 13.07 7.00
C VAL A 269 12.13 13.83 6.78
N ASP A 270 13.23 13.17 7.11
CA ASP A 270 14.59 13.63 6.80
C ASP A 270 15.04 13.02 5.48
N CYS A 271 15.58 13.86 4.60
CA CYS A 271 16.01 13.46 3.26
C CYS A 271 17.54 13.55 3.13
N VAL A 272 18.16 12.44 2.73
CA VAL A 272 19.57 12.34 2.37
C VAL A 272 19.66 12.12 0.87
N SER A 273 20.24 13.08 0.15
CA SER A 273 20.36 13.04 -1.33
C SER A 273 21.75 13.42 -1.84
N GLU A 274 22.65 13.80 -0.93
CA GLU A 274 24.02 14.18 -1.24
C GLU A 274 25.01 13.18 -0.63
N ARG A 275 26.20 13.11 -1.22
CA ARG A 275 27.32 12.35 -0.66
C ARG A 275 27.74 12.94 0.68
N GLY A 276 27.97 12.10 1.67
CA GLY A 276 28.51 12.50 2.97
C GLY A 276 27.98 11.68 4.13
N THR A 277 28.21 12.19 5.33
CA THR A 277 27.75 11.58 6.58
C THR A 277 26.75 12.51 7.27
N THR A 278 25.57 12.00 7.60
CA THR A 278 24.54 12.72 8.33
C THR A 278 24.09 11.93 9.56
N GLN A 279 23.51 12.62 10.55
CA GLN A 279 22.94 12.00 11.74
C GLN A 279 21.48 12.43 11.90
N HIS A 280 20.63 11.48 12.26
CA HIS A 280 19.17 11.65 12.35
C HIS A 280 18.66 10.98 13.61
N THR A 281 17.54 11.45 14.16
CA THR A 281 16.89 10.81 15.32
C THR A 281 15.46 10.48 14.98
N LEU A 282 15.19 9.19 14.79
CA LEU A 282 13.87 8.63 14.52
C LEU A 282 13.05 8.55 15.81
N SER A 283 11.81 9.02 15.75
CA SER A 283 10.74 8.67 16.67
C SER A 283 10.00 7.45 16.11
N PRO A 284 9.71 6.43 16.94
CA PRO A 284 8.97 5.25 16.49
C PRO A 284 7.66 5.61 15.80
N LEU A 285 7.30 4.81 14.79
CA LEU A 285 6.15 5.06 13.94
C LEU A 285 4.85 5.03 14.74
N GLU A 286 4.74 4.09 15.69
CA GLU A 286 3.57 3.77 16.50
C GLU A 286 3.19 4.89 17.48
N LEU A 287 4.14 5.77 17.82
CA LEU A 287 3.87 6.92 18.69
C LEU A 287 3.13 8.03 17.94
N ASP A 288 2.43 8.90 18.66
CA ASP A 288 1.77 10.07 18.07
C ASP A 288 2.73 10.98 17.28
N ILE A 289 2.15 11.75 16.36
CA ILE A 289 2.88 12.82 15.66
C ILE A 289 3.02 14.01 16.60
N SER A 290 4.27 14.40 16.87
CA SER A 290 4.59 15.71 17.43
C SER A 290 5.24 16.57 16.34
N ASP A 291 5.10 17.89 16.44
CA ASP A 291 5.47 18.85 15.38
C ASP A 291 6.95 18.82 14.92
N ASN A 292 7.81 17.99 15.52
CA ASN A 292 9.22 17.84 15.14
C ASN A 292 9.75 16.40 15.21
N GLY A 293 8.88 15.39 15.37
CA GLY A 293 9.31 13.98 15.39
C GLY A 293 9.61 13.48 13.97
N VAL A 294 10.85 13.03 13.72
CA VAL A 294 11.23 12.39 12.45
C VAL A 294 10.74 10.93 12.48
N LYS A 295 9.83 10.56 11.58
CA LYS A 295 9.26 9.21 11.46
C LYS A 295 10.02 8.35 10.47
N ALA A 296 10.68 8.97 9.48
CA ALA A 296 11.49 8.28 8.49
C ALA A 296 12.70 9.10 8.08
N VAL A 297 13.79 8.40 7.77
CA VAL A 297 14.94 8.94 7.05
C VAL A 297 14.95 8.26 5.68
N VAL A 298 14.90 9.05 4.62
CA VAL A 298 14.89 8.58 3.23
C VAL A 298 16.22 8.94 2.58
N VAL A 299 16.90 7.96 2.03
CA VAL A 299 18.12 8.14 1.23
C VAL A 299 17.75 7.95 -0.24
N ALA A 300 17.66 9.04 -0.99
CA ALA A 300 17.37 9.00 -2.42
C ALA A 300 18.59 8.45 -3.17
N VAL A 301 18.42 7.35 -3.91
CA VAL A 301 19.50 6.71 -4.68
C VAL A 301 19.50 7.18 -6.12
N ASN A 302 18.31 7.29 -6.71
CA ASN A 302 18.09 7.85 -8.04
C ASN A 302 16.65 8.41 -8.11
N HIS A 303 16.17 8.75 -9.30
CA HIS A 303 14.83 9.33 -9.48
C HIS A 303 13.66 8.38 -9.21
N THR A 304 13.89 7.06 -9.15
CA THR A 304 12.87 6.03 -8.94
C THR A 304 13.12 5.15 -7.72
N SER A 305 14.33 5.16 -7.13
CA SER A 305 14.70 4.25 -6.04
C SER A 305 15.22 5.00 -4.81
N ALA A 306 14.82 4.54 -3.61
CA ALA A 306 15.27 5.07 -2.33
C ALA A 306 15.41 3.97 -1.27
N LEU A 307 16.24 4.24 -0.26
CA LEU A 307 16.31 3.47 0.97
C LEU A 307 15.55 4.23 2.04
N VAL A 308 14.74 3.55 2.83
CA VAL A 308 14.02 4.14 3.95
C VAL A 308 14.43 3.45 5.23
N ALA A 309 14.67 4.25 6.27
CA ALA A 309 14.86 3.80 7.64
C ALA A 309 13.73 4.38 8.51
N GLU A 310 13.02 3.51 9.21
CA GLU A 310 11.98 3.88 10.19
C GLU A 310 12.18 3.10 11.49
N ALA A 311 11.73 3.65 12.61
CA ALA A 311 11.79 2.96 13.90
C ALA A 311 10.44 2.31 14.21
N ARG A 312 10.46 1.03 14.62
CA ARG A 312 9.26 0.24 14.95
C ARG A 312 9.39 -0.37 16.36
N ILE A 313 8.31 -0.30 17.14
CA ILE A 313 8.24 -0.76 18.54
C ILE A 313 6.93 -1.53 18.80
N PRO A 314 6.84 -2.39 19.83
CA PRO A 314 5.66 -3.22 20.06
C PRO A 314 4.54 -2.43 20.75
N GLU A 315 4.05 -1.39 20.10
CA GLU A 315 2.95 -0.53 20.54
C GLU A 315 1.90 -0.36 19.43
N GLY A 316 0.69 0.05 19.81
CA GLY A 316 -0.37 0.36 18.85
C GLY A 316 -0.70 -0.81 17.92
N LEU A 317 -0.70 -0.54 16.62
CA LEU A 317 -1.00 -1.52 15.57
C LEU A 317 0.06 -2.61 15.42
N ASP A 318 1.26 -2.38 15.96
CA ASP A 318 2.41 -3.27 15.81
C ASP A 318 2.78 -3.98 17.12
N SER A 319 1.79 -4.21 18.00
CA SER A 319 1.98 -4.80 19.33
C SER A 319 2.64 -6.18 19.33
N GLU A 320 2.64 -6.90 18.20
CA GLU A 320 3.18 -8.25 18.07
C GLU A 320 4.62 -8.28 17.51
N ILE A 321 5.29 -7.13 17.36
CA ILE A 321 6.69 -7.08 16.95
C ILE A 321 7.56 -7.89 17.92
N CYS A 322 8.32 -8.84 17.36
CA CYS A 322 9.28 -9.65 18.12
C CYS A 322 10.67 -8.99 18.25
N ALA A 323 11.03 -8.12 17.31
CA ALA A 323 12.35 -7.50 17.21
C ALA A 323 12.22 -5.99 16.94
N PRO A 324 11.99 -5.18 17.99
CA PRO A 324 11.87 -3.74 17.83
C PRO A 324 13.22 -3.09 17.52
N GLY A 325 13.22 -2.08 16.65
CA GLY A 325 14.44 -1.50 16.14
C GLY A 325 14.24 -0.56 14.96
N VAL A 326 15.32 -0.25 14.27
CA VAL A 326 15.27 0.49 13.00
C VAL A 326 15.09 -0.50 11.86
N LEU A 327 13.92 -0.50 11.24
CA LEU A 327 13.60 -1.27 10.05
C LEU A 327 14.14 -0.56 8.81
N LEU A 328 14.79 -1.32 7.93
CA LEU A 328 15.30 -0.83 6.65
C LEU A 328 14.54 -1.47 5.50
N TYR A 329 14.13 -0.68 4.52
CA TYR A 329 13.52 -1.18 3.31
C TYR A 329 13.87 -0.34 2.09
N THR A 330 13.85 -0.97 0.93
CA THR A 330 14.01 -0.32 -0.37
C THR A 330 12.65 0.03 -0.95
N VAL A 331 12.60 1.11 -1.71
CA VAL A 331 11.44 1.54 -2.50
C VAL A 331 11.89 1.68 -3.95
N ASP A 332 11.10 1.21 -4.90
CA ASP A 332 11.30 1.40 -6.34
C ASP A 332 9.97 1.74 -7.05
N ALA A 333 9.80 3.01 -7.43
CA ALA A 333 8.63 3.52 -8.14
C ALA A 333 8.51 3.03 -9.59
N SER A 334 9.52 2.33 -10.12
CA SER A 334 9.49 1.69 -11.44
C SER A 334 8.97 0.26 -11.42
N VAL A 335 8.77 -0.32 -10.23
CA VAL A 335 8.26 -1.68 -10.02
C VAL A 335 6.76 -1.62 -9.74
N LYS A 336 5.98 -2.49 -10.40
CA LYS A 336 4.52 -2.54 -10.23
C LYS A 336 4.09 -3.31 -8.98
N THR A 337 2.84 -3.07 -8.55
CA THR A 337 2.15 -3.88 -7.53
C THR A 337 2.36 -5.38 -7.76
N GLY A 338 2.60 -6.14 -6.68
CA GLY A 338 2.79 -7.59 -6.76
C GLY A 338 4.20 -8.07 -7.13
N TYR A 339 5.16 -7.18 -7.41
CA TYR A 339 6.54 -7.52 -7.84
C TYR A 339 7.63 -7.00 -6.88
N GLY A 340 7.21 -6.61 -5.67
CA GLY A 340 8.06 -6.09 -4.60
C GLY A 340 8.59 -4.68 -4.88
N PRO A 341 7.71 -3.68 -5.10
CA PRO A 341 8.12 -2.28 -5.21
C PRO A 341 8.60 -1.69 -3.87
N ILE A 342 8.26 -2.36 -2.76
CA ILE A 342 8.88 -2.16 -1.45
C ILE A 342 9.45 -3.50 -1.01
N ARG A 343 10.67 -3.52 -0.48
CA ARG A 343 11.32 -4.75 0.03
C ARG A 343 12.03 -4.48 1.34
N VAL A 344 11.66 -5.21 2.38
CA VAL A 344 12.35 -5.18 3.67
C VAL A 344 13.71 -5.83 3.52
N ILE A 345 14.72 -5.17 4.09
CA ILE A 345 16.08 -5.68 4.16
C ILE A 345 16.18 -6.57 5.39
N ASP A 346 16.57 -7.82 5.16
CA ASP A 346 16.99 -8.70 6.24
C ASP A 346 18.42 -8.33 6.67
N VAL A 347 18.55 -7.68 7.82
CA VAL A 347 19.86 -7.31 8.38
C VAL A 347 20.51 -8.46 9.16
N ILE A 348 19.79 -9.56 9.41
CA ILE A 348 20.25 -10.74 10.13
C ILE A 348 19.95 -12.00 9.28
N PRO A 349 20.55 -12.10 8.07
CA PRO A 349 20.27 -13.23 7.19
C PRO A 349 20.54 -14.56 7.88
N GLU A 350 19.69 -15.55 7.58
CA GLU A 350 19.73 -16.90 8.15
C GLU A 350 19.30 -17.02 9.63
N SER A 351 18.82 -15.93 10.26
CA SER A 351 18.18 -16.00 11.60
C SER A 351 16.93 -16.89 11.61
N GLY A 352 16.24 -16.96 10.47
CA GLY A 352 14.92 -17.58 10.33
C GLY A 352 13.76 -16.66 10.74
N GLY A 353 14.05 -15.44 11.19
CA GLY A 353 13.04 -14.48 11.61
C GLY A 353 12.21 -14.94 12.80
N CYS A 354 11.04 -14.32 12.95
CA CYS A 354 10.02 -14.75 13.91
C CYS A 354 8.66 -14.94 13.23
N GLY A 355 7.90 -15.95 13.66
CA GLY A 355 6.68 -16.40 13.00
C GLY A 355 6.83 -17.80 12.42
N ALA A 356 5.73 -18.34 11.87
CA ALA A 356 5.71 -19.69 11.33
C ALA A 356 5.90 -19.67 9.81
N GLY A 357 7.03 -20.19 9.32
CA GLY A 357 7.31 -20.37 7.90
C GLY A 357 8.43 -19.48 7.36
N ASN A 358 9.02 -19.90 6.24
CA ASN A 358 10.26 -19.30 5.71
C ASN A 358 10.09 -17.89 5.12
N VAL A 359 8.86 -17.46 4.86
CA VAL A 359 8.56 -16.13 4.28
C VAL A 359 8.59 -15.00 5.32
N TYR A 360 8.84 -15.34 6.58
CA TYR A 360 8.92 -14.42 7.72
C TYR A 360 10.35 -14.26 8.25
N ASP A 361 11.33 -14.70 7.46
CA ASP A 361 12.77 -14.55 7.70
C ASP A 361 13.19 -13.11 8.01
N LYS A 362 12.46 -12.12 7.49
CA LYS A 362 12.72 -10.67 7.70
C LYS A 362 12.07 -10.09 8.97
N ASN A 363 11.29 -10.86 9.72
CA ASN A 363 10.52 -10.34 10.85
C ASN A 363 11.39 -9.95 12.05
N ASP A 364 12.66 -10.39 12.09
CA ASP A 364 13.64 -9.93 13.07
C ASP A 364 14.72 -9.00 12.50
N GLY A 365 14.54 -8.56 11.24
CA GLY A 365 15.51 -7.81 10.44
C GLY A 365 15.66 -6.33 10.82
N THR A 366 15.51 -5.94 12.08
CA THR A 366 15.72 -4.55 12.53
C THR A 366 17.12 -4.32 13.10
N LEU A 367 17.64 -3.10 12.93
CA LEU A 367 18.85 -2.69 13.65
C LEU A 367 18.54 -2.43 15.12
N SER A 368 19.35 -2.99 16.02
CA SER A 368 19.19 -2.84 17.47
C SER A 368 20.55 -2.74 18.17
N GLN A 369 20.59 -2.15 19.37
CA GLN A 369 21.82 -2.08 20.16
C GLN A 369 22.31 -3.44 20.67
N SER A 370 21.40 -4.40 20.87
CA SER A 370 21.72 -5.75 21.32
C SER A 370 22.06 -6.72 20.18
N GLY A 371 21.80 -6.33 18.92
CA GLY A 371 22.01 -7.15 17.74
C GLY A 371 22.87 -6.44 16.69
N VAL A 372 22.43 -6.50 15.44
CA VAL A 372 23.10 -5.80 14.34
C VAL A 372 22.84 -4.30 14.47
N SER A 373 23.89 -3.52 14.67
CA SER A 373 23.80 -2.05 14.80
C SER A 373 24.33 -1.30 13.57
N VAL A 374 24.93 -2.01 12.61
CA VAL A 374 25.49 -1.42 11.38
C VAL A 374 25.09 -2.30 10.20
N TYR A 375 24.57 -1.70 9.14
CA TYR A 375 24.27 -2.41 7.89
C TYR A 375 24.73 -1.60 6.68
N LYS A 376 25.46 -2.27 5.78
CA LYS A 376 25.90 -1.71 4.50
C LYS A 376 25.01 -2.26 3.40
N VAL A 377 24.29 -1.38 2.71
CA VAL A 377 23.35 -1.76 1.64
C VAL A 377 24.13 -2.17 0.40
N PRO A 378 24.05 -3.45 -0.02
CA PRO A 378 24.84 -3.94 -1.15
C PRO A 378 24.56 -3.17 -2.44
N GLY A 379 25.63 -2.73 -3.11
CA GLY A 379 25.56 -2.03 -4.40
C GLY A 379 25.08 -0.57 -4.35
N TRP A 380 24.62 -0.07 -3.19
CA TRP A 380 24.02 1.27 -3.09
C TRP A 380 24.99 2.33 -2.56
N GLY A 381 26.16 1.92 -2.04
CA GLY A 381 27.11 2.85 -1.43
C GLY A 381 26.56 3.53 -0.17
N ILE A 382 25.57 2.93 0.49
CA ILE A 382 24.93 3.47 1.69
C ILE A 382 25.23 2.55 2.87
N GLN A 383 25.57 3.13 4.01
CA GLN A 383 25.65 2.43 5.29
C GLN A 383 24.80 3.15 6.33
N ILE A 384 24.02 2.38 7.08
CA ILE A 384 23.24 2.85 8.21
C ILE A 384 23.87 2.30 9.49
N THR A 385 24.09 3.17 10.48
CA THR A 385 24.59 2.81 11.81
C THR A 385 23.62 3.30 12.87
N LEU A 386 23.10 2.41 13.70
CA LEU A 386 22.39 2.77 14.93
C LEU A 386 23.41 3.24 15.98
N VAL A 387 23.39 4.53 16.27
CA VAL A 387 24.33 5.19 17.20
C VAL A 387 23.80 5.13 18.63
N LYS A 388 22.49 5.35 18.81
CA LYS A 388 21.85 5.39 20.12
C LYS A 388 20.41 4.89 20.03
N GLN A 389 20.00 4.12 21.02
CA GLN A 389 18.62 3.69 21.20
C GLN A 389 18.16 4.12 22.59
N THR A 390 16.94 4.64 22.67
CA THR A 390 16.19 4.84 23.91
C THR A 390 14.80 4.21 23.75
N VAL A 391 13.99 4.24 24.80
CA VAL A 391 12.60 3.73 24.72
C VAL A 391 11.76 4.46 23.66
N LYS A 392 12.05 5.74 23.38
CA LYS A 392 11.22 6.59 22.51
C LYS A 392 11.98 7.22 21.33
N SER A 393 13.22 6.82 21.08
CA SER A 393 14.01 7.38 19.99
C SER A 393 15.19 6.52 19.58
N TYR A 394 15.51 6.58 18.29
CA TYR A 394 16.59 5.85 17.64
C TYR A 394 17.45 6.83 16.84
N SER A 395 18.67 7.11 17.29
CA SER A 395 19.61 7.95 16.55
C SER A 395 20.43 7.09 15.60
N ILE A 396 20.37 7.42 14.31
CA ILE A 396 21.12 6.75 13.25
C ILE A 396 22.12 7.70 12.59
N ARG A 397 23.22 7.15 12.10
CA ARG A 397 24.15 7.79 11.17
C ARG A 397 23.97 7.16 9.79
N VAL A 398 23.89 8.01 8.77
CA VAL A 398 23.84 7.61 7.36
C VAL A 398 25.15 8.03 6.72
N ASP A 399 25.91 7.06 6.21
CA ASP A 399 27.10 7.29 5.41
C ASP A 399 26.74 6.98 3.94
N ALA A 400 26.66 8.00 3.10
CA ALA A 400 26.17 7.89 1.73
C ALA A 400 27.27 8.27 0.72
N GLU A 401 27.70 7.30 -0.09
CA GLU A 401 28.65 7.48 -1.21
C GLU A 401 27.91 7.59 -2.55
N LEU A 402 26.80 8.32 -2.58
CA LEU A 402 25.98 8.49 -3.78
C LEU A 402 26.84 9.01 -4.95
N TRP A 403 26.65 8.41 -6.12
CA TRP A 403 27.32 8.82 -7.35
C TRP A 403 26.54 9.98 -7.98
N SER A 404 27.27 11.02 -8.39
CA SER A 404 26.73 12.22 -9.05
C SER A 404 26.41 11.99 -10.51
#